data_AF-V2YCZ0-F1
#
_entry.id   AF-V2YCZ0-F1
#
_cell.length_a   1.000
_cell.length_b   1.000
_cell.length_c   1.000
_cell.angle_alpha   90.00
_cell.angle_beta   90.00
_cell.angle_gamma   90.00
#
_symmetry.space_group_name_H-M   'P 1'
#
loop_
_entity.id
_entity.type
_entity.pdbx_description
1 polymer ?
#
loop_
_entity_poly.entity_id
_entity_poly.type
_entity_poly.pdbx_seq_one_letter_code
_entity_poly.pdbx_strand_id
1 'polypeptide(L)'
;MRYDFTVANTSNVPLSEFYWHDRIPTDAARATVFTTGTYSTRLNYRILYKTNYSGTYQVLASNLITSSSYSFSLNAIPMQAGEYVTDIYCDFGKVPVGFHSTSNPTLTVQVLGTIANGYQIINRADVGGKYQGTWQTGQATWVTVVRKLTNTVIPTLPKTGY
;
A
#
# COMPACT_ATOMS: atom_id res chain seq x y z
N MET A 1 2.60 -10.03 6.34
CA MET A 1 3.81 -9.25 5.96
C MET A 1 3.49 -7.77 6.10
N ARG A 2 4.50 -6.91 6.24
CA ARG A 2 4.31 -5.45 6.35
C ARG A 2 5.28 -4.73 5.43
N TYR A 3 4.80 -3.64 4.83
CA TYR A 3 5.58 -2.67 4.07
C TYR A 3 5.70 -1.39 4.86
N ASP A 4 6.83 -0.71 4.73
CA ASP A 4 7.04 0.64 5.22
C ASP A 4 7.41 1.51 4.01
N PHE A 5 6.82 2.70 3.92
CA PHE A 5 7.05 3.60 2.79
C PHE A 5 7.71 4.89 3.26
N THR A 6 8.62 5.41 2.47
CA THR A 6 9.16 6.77 2.64
C THR A 6 8.53 7.67 1.60
N VAL A 7 7.76 8.65 2.06
CA VAL A 7 7.01 9.57 1.18
C VAL A 7 7.63 10.95 1.33
N ALA A 8 8.08 11.55 0.23
CA ALA A 8 8.70 12.86 0.26
C ALA A 8 8.56 13.64 -1.06
N ASN A 9 8.49 14.97 -0.95
CA ASN A 9 8.82 15.89 -2.03
C ASN A 9 10.32 16.24 -1.96
N THR A 10 11.12 15.53 -2.75
CA THR A 10 12.57 15.78 -2.88
C THR A 10 12.91 16.85 -3.91
N SER A 11 11.91 17.47 -4.54
CA SER A 11 12.11 18.57 -5.48
C SER A 11 12.59 19.83 -4.77
N ASN A 12 13.18 20.75 -5.52
CA ASN A 12 13.56 22.08 -5.03
C ASN A 12 12.41 23.11 -5.09
N VAL A 13 11.20 22.68 -5.46
CA VAL A 13 10.00 23.54 -5.57
C VAL A 13 8.81 22.92 -4.84
N PRO A 14 7.84 23.74 -4.37
CA PRO A 14 6.58 23.22 -3.86
C PRO A 14 5.78 22.51 -4.95
N LEU A 15 5.06 21.46 -4.58
CA LEU A 15 4.21 20.70 -5.50
C LEU A 15 2.74 20.84 -5.10
N SER A 16 1.87 20.94 -6.10
CA SER A 16 0.41 20.89 -5.96
C SER A 16 -0.10 19.50 -6.31
N GLU A 17 -1.32 19.14 -5.88
CA GLU A 17 -1.90 17.81 -6.13
C GLU A 17 -0.94 16.66 -5.73
N PHE A 18 -0.19 16.88 -4.65
CA PHE A 18 0.79 15.92 -4.18
C PHE A 18 0.09 14.71 -3.59
N TYR A 19 0.53 13.54 -4.03
CA TYR A 19 -0.07 12.28 -3.64
C TYR A 19 0.99 11.20 -3.40
N TRP A 20 0.59 10.22 -2.61
CA TRP A 20 1.23 8.91 -2.57
C TRP A 20 0.20 7.84 -2.88
N HIS A 21 0.61 6.82 -3.60
CA HIS A 21 -0.26 5.76 -4.08
C HIS A 21 0.46 4.42 -3.97
N ASP A 22 -0.24 3.41 -3.47
CA ASP A 22 0.23 2.02 -3.41
C ASP A 22 -0.76 1.11 -4.13
N ARG A 23 -0.23 0.28 -5.03
CA ARG A 23 -0.97 -0.79 -5.69
C ARG A 23 -0.62 -2.11 -5.02
N ILE A 24 -1.62 -2.67 -4.34
CA ILE A 24 -1.49 -3.90 -3.57
C ILE A 24 -1.31 -5.08 -4.55
N PRO A 25 -0.37 -6.01 -4.30
CA PRO A 25 -0.19 -7.21 -5.10
C PRO A 25 -1.32 -8.22 -4.81
N THR A 26 -2.50 -7.96 -5.36
CA THR A 26 -3.73 -8.72 -5.08
C THR A 26 -3.76 -10.10 -5.74
N ASP A 27 -2.79 -10.42 -6.59
CA ASP A 27 -2.52 -11.78 -7.03
C ASP A 27 -2.00 -12.67 -5.89
N ALA A 28 -1.34 -12.09 -4.88
CA ALA A 28 -0.69 -12.85 -3.81
C ALA A 28 -1.03 -12.45 -2.37
N ALA A 29 -1.60 -11.27 -2.15
CA ALA A 29 -1.89 -10.78 -0.81
C ALA A 29 -3.18 -9.95 -0.72
N ARG A 30 -3.68 -9.77 0.51
CA ARG A 30 -4.83 -8.90 0.83
C ARG A 30 -4.42 -7.88 1.88
N ALA A 31 -4.72 -6.61 1.65
CA ALA A 31 -4.42 -5.56 2.60
C ALA A 31 -5.33 -5.63 3.82
N THR A 32 -4.76 -5.48 5.02
CA THR A 32 -5.50 -5.67 6.28
C THR A 32 -5.50 -4.40 7.12
N VAL A 33 -4.35 -3.75 7.29
CA VAL A 33 -4.22 -2.54 8.11
C VAL A 33 -3.32 -1.53 7.41
N PHE A 34 -3.81 -0.30 7.28
CA PHE A 34 -3.02 0.84 6.81
C PHE A 34 -2.77 1.80 7.97
N THR A 35 -1.51 2.17 8.19
CA THR A 35 -1.09 3.20 9.17
C THR A 35 -0.39 4.33 8.43
N THR A 36 -0.79 5.56 8.71
CA THR A 36 -0.44 6.74 7.89
C THR A 36 0.90 7.39 8.21
N GLY A 37 1.44 7.15 9.41
CA GLY A 37 2.65 7.83 9.86
C GLY A 37 2.42 9.32 10.18
N THR A 38 3.51 10.08 10.21
CA THR A 38 3.48 11.54 10.42
C THR A 38 4.39 12.23 9.41
N TYR A 39 4.19 13.52 9.15
CA TYR A 39 4.95 14.27 8.14
C TYR A 39 5.50 15.58 8.68
N SER A 40 6.51 16.11 8.01
CA SER A 40 7.31 17.27 8.43
C SER A 40 6.56 18.59 8.42
N THR A 41 5.43 18.70 7.71
CA THR A 41 4.60 19.91 7.63
C THR A 41 3.16 19.58 7.96
N ARG A 42 2.54 20.40 8.82
CA ARG A 42 1.13 20.28 9.21
C ARG A 42 0.22 20.73 8.07
N LEU A 43 -0.55 19.79 7.52
CA LEU A 43 -1.53 19.96 6.45
C LEU A 43 -2.75 19.08 6.75
N ASN A 44 -3.85 19.38 6.09
CA ASN A 44 -4.98 18.46 6.02
C ASN A 44 -4.86 17.60 4.76
N TYR A 45 -5.19 16.32 4.88
CA TYR A 45 -5.16 15.37 3.77
C TYR A 45 -6.34 14.40 3.87
N ARG A 46 -6.51 13.59 2.82
CA ARG A 46 -7.51 12.51 2.78
C ARG A 46 -6.87 11.23 2.27
N ILE A 47 -7.51 10.11 2.60
CA ILE A 47 -7.15 8.79 2.14
C ILE A 47 -8.30 8.25 1.30
N LEU A 48 -7.97 7.73 0.15
CA LEU A 48 -8.87 7.03 -0.74
C LEU A 48 -8.43 5.58 -0.91
N TYR A 49 -9.37 4.73 -1.28
CA TYR A 49 -9.13 3.34 -1.62
C TYR A 49 -9.90 2.96 -2.88
N LYS A 50 -9.45 1.90 -3.53
CA LYS A 50 -10.13 1.27 -4.66
C LYS A 50 -10.29 -0.21 -4.40
N THR A 51 -11.33 -0.83 -4.95
CA THR A 51 -11.57 -2.27 -4.84
C THR A 51 -11.53 -2.92 -6.22
N ASN A 52 -11.40 -4.25 -6.26
CA ASN A 52 -11.47 -5.01 -7.52
C ASN A 52 -12.86 -4.99 -8.18
N TYR A 53 -13.91 -4.59 -7.46
CA TYR A 53 -15.27 -4.46 -8.00
C TYR A 53 -15.61 -3.05 -8.45
N SER A 54 -14.82 -2.04 -8.04
CA SER A 54 -15.04 -0.65 -8.40
C SER A 54 -13.82 -0.04 -9.10
N GLY A 55 -14.04 0.50 -10.30
CA GLY A 55 -13.01 1.25 -11.04
C GLY A 55 -12.63 2.59 -10.39
N THR A 56 -13.42 3.07 -9.43
CA THR A 56 -13.36 4.43 -8.88
C THR A 56 -12.83 4.47 -7.45
N TYR A 57 -12.09 5.52 -7.11
CA TYR A 57 -11.65 5.76 -5.74
C TYR A 57 -12.81 6.18 -4.83
N GLN A 58 -12.87 5.58 -3.65
CA GLN A 58 -13.79 5.89 -2.56
C GLN A 58 -13.03 6.52 -1.40
N VAL A 59 -13.66 7.44 -0.66
CA VAL A 59 -13.02 8.08 0.50
C VAL A 59 -13.00 7.09 1.66
N LEU A 60 -11.80 6.77 2.17
CA LEU A 60 -11.61 6.01 3.41
C LEU A 60 -11.74 6.94 4.63
N ALA A 61 -11.07 8.09 4.56
CA ALA A 61 -11.06 9.09 5.61
C ALA A 61 -10.68 10.46 5.03
N SER A 62 -11.17 11.54 5.63
CA SER A 62 -10.92 12.91 5.19
C SER A 62 -10.62 13.84 6.35
N ASN A 63 -10.02 14.99 6.07
CA ASN A 63 -9.68 16.01 7.06
C ASN A 63 -8.72 15.47 8.16
N LEU A 64 -7.85 14.55 7.77
CA LEU A 64 -6.78 14.03 8.62
C LEU A 64 -5.66 15.06 8.69
N ILE A 65 -4.97 15.14 9.83
CA ILE A 65 -3.86 16.08 10.03
C ILE A 65 -2.54 15.31 9.90
N THR A 66 -1.63 15.78 9.05
CA THR A 66 -0.35 15.11 8.78
C THR A 66 0.60 15.02 9.98
N SER A 67 0.39 15.80 11.03
CA SER A 67 1.16 15.72 12.29
C SER A 67 0.71 14.59 13.22
N SER A 68 -0.32 13.83 12.84
CA SER A 68 -0.88 12.72 13.61
C SER A 68 -0.87 11.43 12.79
N SER A 69 -0.57 10.32 13.45
CA SER A 69 -0.65 8.98 12.84
C SER A 69 -1.99 8.34 13.15
N TYR A 70 -2.64 7.85 12.10
CA TYR A 70 -3.92 7.15 12.11
C TYR A 70 -3.74 5.72 11.59
N SER A 71 -4.53 4.79 12.12
CA SER A 71 -4.54 3.40 11.69
C SER A 71 -5.96 2.98 11.30
N PHE A 72 -6.09 2.32 10.15
CA PHE A 72 -7.35 1.90 9.57
C PHE A 72 -7.33 0.39 9.33
N SER A 73 -8.32 -0.31 9.86
CA SER A 73 -8.58 -1.70 9.51
C SER A 73 -9.31 -1.74 8.17
N LEU A 74 -8.61 -2.18 7.11
CA LEU A 74 -9.17 -2.31 5.78
C LEU A 74 -10.17 -3.47 5.67
N ASN A 75 -10.03 -4.47 6.55
CA ASN A 75 -10.98 -5.57 6.69
C ASN A 75 -12.33 -5.12 7.27
N ALA A 76 -12.40 -3.93 7.88
CA ALA A 76 -13.64 -3.39 8.45
C ALA A 76 -14.47 -2.60 7.43
N ILE A 77 -13.96 -2.41 6.21
CA ILE A 77 -14.72 -1.79 5.12
C ILE A 77 -15.83 -2.78 4.72
N PRO A 78 -17.12 -2.36 4.72
CA PRO A 78 -18.20 -3.21 4.26
C PRO A 78 -18.00 -3.55 2.78
N MET A 79 -17.71 -4.82 2.49
CA MET A 79 -17.36 -5.30 1.16
C MET A 79 -18.20 -6.52 0.81
N GLN A 80 -18.46 -6.70 -0.48
CA GLN A 80 -19.14 -7.89 -0.98
C GLN A 80 -18.21 -9.11 -0.93
N ALA A 81 -18.79 -10.32 -0.98
CA ALA A 81 -17.99 -11.53 -1.08
C ALA A 81 -17.11 -11.50 -2.34
N GLY A 82 -15.81 -11.71 -2.17
CA GLY A 82 -14.82 -11.64 -3.26
C GLY A 82 -14.33 -10.23 -3.59
N GLU A 83 -14.87 -9.20 -2.93
CA GLU A 83 -14.35 -7.84 -3.02
C GLU A 83 -13.17 -7.63 -2.07
N TYR A 84 -12.15 -6.91 -2.53
CA TYR A 84 -10.96 -6.58 -1.76
C TYR A 84 -10.33 -5.27 -2.26
N VAL A 85 -9.62 -4.59 -1.36
CA VAL A 85 -8.87 -3.37 -1.69
C VAL A 85 -7.73 -3.70 -2.65
N THR A 86 -7.61 -2.92 -3.73
CA THR A 86 -6.55 -3.02 -4.74
C THR A 86 -5.55 -1.88 -4.67
N ASP A 87 -5.99 -0.70 -4.23
CA ASP A 87 -5.16 0.50 -4.20
C ASP A 87 -5.46 1.32 -2.94
N ILE A 88 -4.41 1.92 -2.37
CA ILE A 88 -4.50 2.97 -1.33
C ILE A 88 -3.89 4.24 -1.89
N TYR A 89 -4.56 5.38 -1.69
CA TYR A 89 -4.13 6.68 -2.20
C TYR A 89 -4.23 7.74 -1.11
N CYS A 90 -3.14 8.43 -0.81
CA CYS A 90 -3.13 9.61 0.06
C CYS A 90 -3.03 10.87 -0.79
N ASP A 91 -4.01 11.77 -0.63
CA ASP A 91 -4.06 13.07 -1.31
C ASP A 91 -3.74 14.18 -0.30
N PHE A 92 -2.54 14.74 -0.43
CA PHE A 92 -1.99 15.78 0.46
C PHE A 92 -2.26 17.21 -0.06
N GLY A 93 -2.80 17.37 -1.27
CA GLY A 93 -2.97 18.68 -1.87
C GLY A 93 -1.64 19.40 -2.13
N LYS A 94 -1.44 20.61 -1.61
CA LYS A 94 -0.21 21.38 -1.83
C LYS A 94 0.80 21.12 -0.71
N VAL A 95 2.00 20.68 -1.07
CA VAL A 95 3.10 20.44 -0.13
C VAL A 95 4.30 21.34 -0.40
N PRO A 96 5.03 21.79 0.64
CA PRO A 96 6.23 22.60 0.47
C PRO A 96 7.42 21.78 -0.05
N VAL A 97 8.51 22.49 -0.36
CA VAL A 97 9.84 21.89 -0.54
C VAL A 97 10.22 21.15 0.74
N GLY A 98 10.78 19.94 0.61
CA GLY A 98 11.23 19.17 1.76
C GLY A 98 10.11 18.56 2.60
N PHE A 99 8.86 18.53 2.12
CA PHE A 99 7.81 17.72 2.72
C PHE A 99 8.25 16.24 2.74
N HIS A 100 8.20 15.57 3.90
CA HIS A 100 8.58 14.17 4.03
C HIS A 100 7.90 13.51 5.22
N SER A 101 7.78 12.17 5.19
CA SER A 101 7.38 11.37 6.34
C SER A 101 8.44 11.42 7.43
N THR A 102 8.06 11.81 8.64
CA THR A 102 8.89 11.77 9.86
C THR A 102 8.71 10.45 10.62
N SER A 103 7.51 9.87 10.51
CA SER A 103 7.25 8.47 10.82
C SER A 103 6.62 7.85 9.58
N ASN A 104 7.16 6.73 9.13
CA ASN A 104 6.81 6.16 7.82
C ASN A 104 5.39 5.57 7.84
N PRO A 105 4.56 5.82 6.81
CA PRO A 105 3.35 5.04 6.59
C PRO A 105 3.69 3.56 6.38
N THR A 106 2.74 2.70 6.72
CA THR A 106 2.93 1.25 6.73
C THR A 106 1.67 0.57 6.25
N LEU A 107 1.82 -0.49 5.46
CA LEU A 107 0.71 -1.33 5.03
C LEU A 107 0.98 -2.77 5.43
N THR A 108 0.10 -3.32 6.26
CA THR A 108 0.09 -4.74 6.59
C THR A 108 -0.78 -5.47 5.59
N VAL A 109 -0.25 -6.57 5.03
CA VAL A 109 -0.99 -7.44 4.13
C VAL A 109 -0.86 -8.90 4.57
N GLN A 110 -1.91 -9.68 4.31
CA GLN A 110 -1.95 -11.11 4.51
C GLN A 110 -1.65 -11.80 3.18
N VAL A 111 -0.57 -12.59 3.14
CA VAL A 111 -0.26 -13.44 1.97
C VAL A 111 -1.31 -14.55 1.90
N LEU A 112 -1.82 -14.82 0.70
CA LEU A 112 -2.79 -15.89 0.49
C LEU A 112 -2.15 -17.25 0.77
N GLY A 113 -2.87 -18.16 1.43
CA GLY A 113 -2.39 -19.50 1.76
C GLY A 113 -2.12 -20.40 0.53
N THR A 114 -2.61 -19.99 -0.65
CA THR A 114 -2.45 -20.69 -1.92
C THR A 114 -1.15 -20.35 -2.66
N ILE A 115 -0.36 -19.39 -2.17
CA ILE A 115 0.84 -18.92 -2.86
C ILE A 115 1.99 -19.93 -2.72
N ALA A 116 2.58 -20.28 -3.85
CA ALA A 116 3.64 -21.26 -3.94
C ALA A 116 4.93 -20.78 -3.24
N ASN A 117 5.70 -21.73 -2.71
CA ASN A 117 7.05 -21.47 -2.23
C ASN A 117 7.93 -20.95 -3.37
N GLY A 118 8.68 -19.87 -3.13
CA GLY A 118 9.51 -19.21 -4.13
C GLY A 118 8.79 -18.17 -4.99
N TYR A 119 7.47 -18.02 -4.83
CA TYR A 119 6.72 -16.98 -5.55
C TYR A 119 7.23 -15.58 -5.19
N GLN A 120 7.34 -14.72 -6.20
CA GLN A 120 7.80 -13.34 -6.06
C GLN A 120 6.60 -12.39 -6.01
N ILE A 121 6.31 -11.87 -4.83
CA ILE A 121 5.31 -10.82 -4.64
C ILE A 121 5.95 -9.48 -5.01
N ILE A 122 5.39 -8.77 -6.00
CA ILE A 122 5.91 -7.50 -6.48
C ILE A 122 4.99 -6.36 -6.04
N ASN A 123 5.44 -5.57 -5.06
CA ASN A 123 4.71 -4.38 -4.63
C ASN A 123 5.14 -3.17 -5.48
N ARG A 124 4.18 -2.31 -5.83
CA ARG A 124 4.42 -1.10 -6.63
C ARG A 124 3.76 0.09 -5.96
N ALA A 125 4.54 1.13 -5.72
CA ALA A 125 4.05 2.40 -5.19
C ALA A 125 4.58 3.56 -6.02
N ASP A 126 3.85 4.66 -6.04
CA ASP A 126 4.26 5.89 -6.69
C ASP A 126 3.88 7.12 -5.86
N VAL A 127 4.60 8.20 -6.11
CA VAL A 127 4.41 9.50 -5.48
C VAL A 127 4.48 10.54 -6.59
N GLY A 128 3.68 11.58 -6.51
CA GLY A 128 3.75 12.63 -7.52
C GLY A 128 3.07 13.91 -7.10
N GLY A 129 3.34 14.97 -7.86
CA GLY A 129 2.70 16.27 -7.71
C GLY A 129 3.02 17.17 -8.89
N LYS A 130 2.23 18.23 -9.09
CA LYS A 130 2.40 19.18 -10.18
C LYS A 130 3.22 20.40 -9.77
N TYR A 131 4.15 20.78 -10.64
CA TYR A 131 4.76 22.10 -10.67
C TYR A 131 4.39 22.79 -11.98
N GLN A 132 3.77 23.98 -11.91
CA GLN A 132 3.33 24.75 -13.09
C GLN A 132 2.53 23.91 -14.11
N GLY A 133 1.62 23.06 -13.62
CA GLY A 133 0.79 22.19 -14.45
C GLY A 133 1.47 20.91 -14.94
N THR A 134 2.77 20.73 -14.72
CA THR A 134 3.53 19.55 -15.15
C THR A 134 3.74 18.57 -14.00
N TRP A 135 3.42 17.30 -14.22
CA TRP A 135 3.62 16.22 -13.24
C TRP A 135 5.11 15.94 -13.01
N GLN A 136 5.48 15.85 -11.74
CA GLN A 136 6.73 15.30 -11.23
C GLN A 136 6.37 14.02 -10.49
N THR A 137 6.92 12.87 -10.90
CA THR A 137 6.55 11.55 -10.34
C THR A 137 7.78 10.74 -9.98
N GLY A 138 7.70 10.01 -8.87
CA GLY A 138 8.64 8.97 -8.47
C GLY A 138 7.93 7.63 -8.34
N GLN A 139 8.61 6.54 -8.66
CA GLN A 139 8.08 5.18 -8.58
C GLN A 139 9.01 4.30 -7.76
N ALA A 140 8.44 3.37 -7.00
CA ALA A 140 9.17 2.38 -6.24
C ALA A 140 8.58 0.99 -6.49
N THR A 141 9.45 -0.01 -6.54
CA THR A 141 9.06 -1.42 -6.68
C THR A 141 9.99 -2.27 -5.83
N TRP A 142 9.42 -3.22 -5.10
CA TRP A 142 10.20 -4.19 -4.33
C TRP A 142 9.59 -5.57 -4.43
N VAL A 143 10.46 -6.57 -4.26
CA VAL A 143 10.11 -7.98 -4.37
C VAL A 143 10.20 -8.62 -3.00
N THR A 144 9.15 -9.33 -2.59
CA THR A 144 9.18 -10.25 -1.45
C THR A 144 9.06 -11.68 -1.95
N VAL A 145 10.00 -12.55 -1.57
CA VAL A 145 9.96 -13.97 -1.93
C VAL A 145 9.24 -14.75 -0.84
N VAL A 146 8.18 -15.46 -1.21
CA VAL A 146 7.45 -16.35 -0.29
C VAL A 146 8.33 -17.55 0.05
N ARG A 147 8.48 -17.82 1.35
CA ARG A 147 9.19 -19.01 1.86
C ARG A 147 8.24 -19.84 2.69
N LYS A 148 8.13 -21.13 2.37
CA LYS A 148 7.41 -22.10 3.18
C LYS A 148 8.28 -22.51 4.36
N LEU A 149 7.76 -22.39 5.59
CA LEU A 149 8.49 -22.73 6.82
C LEU A 149 8.49 -24.24 7.10
N THR A 150 7.56 -25.00 6.53
CA THR A 150 7.46 -26.45 6.67
C THR A 150 7.87 -27.14 5.38
N ASN A 151 8.72 -28.18 5.48
CA ASN A 151 8.99 -29.05 4.35
C ASN A 151 7.67 -29.68 3.88
N THR A 152 7.50 -29.79 2.56
CA THR A 152 6.44 -30.64 2.01
C THR A 152 6.74 -32.07 2.43
N VAL A 153 6.00 -32.57 3.42
CA VAL A 153 5.97 -34.00 3.71
C VAL A 153 5.23 -34.63 2.55
N ILE A 154 5.96 -35.30 1.66
CA ILE A 154 5.36 -36.20 0.69
C ILE A 154 4.98 -37.44 1.52
N PRO A 155 3.69 -37.72 1.79
CA PRO A 155 3.34 -38.97 2.43
C PRO A 155 3.84 -40.10 1.54
N THR A 156 4.72 -40.95 2.08
CA THR A 156 5.06 -42.21 1.41
C THR A 156 3.79 -43.03 1.34
N LEU A 157 3.17 -43.05 0.15
CA LEU A 157 2.10 -43.97 -0.16
C LEU A 157 2.61 -45.38 0.13
N PRO A 158 1.85 -46.24 0.83
CA PRO A 158 2.21 -47.64 0.97
C PRO A 158 2.42 -48.21 -0.43
N LYS A 159 3.53 -48.91 -0.65
CA LYS A 159 3.68 -49.72 -1.85
C LYS A 159 2.58 -50.77 -1.83
N THR A 160 1.53 -50.58 -2.61
CA THR A 160 0.62 -51.69 -2.96
C THR A 160 1.44 -52.62 -3.85
N GLY A 161 1.79 -53.79 -3.32
CA GLY A 161 2.72 -54.72 -3.95
C GLY A 161 2.23 -55.26 -5.30
N TYR A 162 3.19 -55.48 -6.19
CA TYR A 162 3.43 -56.74 -6.92
C TYR A 162 4.94 -56.83 -7.20
#